data_AF-A0A4V1RX50-F1
#
_entry.id   AF-A0A4V1RX50-F1
#
_cell.length_a   1.000
_cell.length_b   1.000
_cell.length_c   1.000
_cell.angle_alpha   90.00
_cell.angle_beta   90.00
_cell.angle_gamma   90.00
#
_symmetry.space_group_name_H-M   'P 1'
#
loop_
_entity.id
_entity.type
_entity.pdbx_description
1 polymer ?
#
loop_
_entity_poly.entity_id
_entity_poly.type
_entity_poly.pdbx_seq_one_letter_code
_entity_poly.pdbx_strand_id
1 'polypeptide(L)'
;MRKITVNPRESTLHREAKHMLDIELERPGGIPSVQALLLLGDLECGVGRDNTGWMYSGMANRLAFDIGLHLDCTSNISEQDTKIRNMVMQACVIYDRYWGLFLGRPLAIKSQDVDSLSSRFSQLVSLGLDAPKLDLTTEIYEQLIELMEIAGLIVGIRDLTSSNKAVEQNGMYATNEAEENSYLQVINLDKQLQNWYRRLPDRMTWKPSNVKTAPYSFFLLHQQYHVTMILLHRPWA
;
A
#
# COMPACT_ATOMS: atom_id res chain seq x y z
N MET A 1 36.37 6.10 -20.39
CA MET A 1 35.33 5.84 -19.36
C MET A 1 35.16 7.09 -18.51
N ARG A 2 34.08 7.86 -18.69
CA ARG A 2 33.70 8.93 -17.76
C ARG A 2 33.36 8.26 -16.42
N LYS A 3 34.12 8.54 -15.36
CA LYS A 3 33.73 8.19 -13.99
C LYS A 3 32.43 8.93 -13.69
N ILE A 4 31.32 8.21 -13.71
CA ILE A 4 30.04 8.75 -13.30
C ILE A 4 30.14 8.92 -11.79
N THR A 5 30.34 10.16 -11.34
CA THR A 5 30.23 10.52 -9.93
C THR A 5 28.82 10.20 -9.47
N VAL A 6 28.71 9.16 -8.64
CA VAL A 6 27.46 8.71 -8.05
C VAL A 6 26.97 9.82 -7.11
N ASN A 7 25.73 10.29 -7.27
CA ASN A 7 25.08 11.13 -6.27
C ASN A 7 25.03 10.32 -4.97
N PRO A 8 25.47 10.84 -3.81
CA PRO A 8 25.66 10.05 -2.57
C PRO A 8 24.43 9.28 -2.08
N ARG A 9 23.25 9.50 -2.65
CA ARG A 9 21.99 8.85 -2.28
C ARG A 9 21.52 7.74 -3.23
N GLU A 10 22.12 7.57 -4.41
CA GLU A 10 21.67 6.61 -5.42
C GLU A 10 22.74 5.54 -5.67
N SER A 11 22.36 4.26 -5.71
CA SER A 11 23.31 3.18 -6.00
C SER A 11 23.53 3.04 -7.52
N THR A 12 24.63 2.39 -7.93
CA THR A 12 24.85 2.06 -9.34
C THR A 12 23.68 1.23 -9.90
N LEU A 13 23.17 0.24 -9.15
CA LEU A 13 22.06 -0.61 -9.60
C LEU A 13 20.77 0.19 -9.81
N HIS A 14 20.46 1.12 -8.90
CA HIS A 14 19.32 2.02 -9.01
C HIS A 14 19.41 2.85 -10.30
N ARG A 15 20.57 3.45 -10.57
CA ARG A 15 20.79 4.23 -11.79
C ARG A 15 20.65 3.39 -13.06
N GLU A 16 21.27 2.22 -13.11
CA GLU A 16 21.19 1.34 -14.29
C GLU A 16 19.75 0.85 -14.52
N ALA A 17 19.00 0.51 -13.45
CA ALA A 17 17.59 0.12 -13.57
C ALA A 17 16.73 1.25 -14.18
N LYS A 18 16.99 2.52 -13.81
CA LYS A 18 16.33 3.67 -14.43
C LYS A 18 16.68 3.83 -15.91
N HIS A 19 17.92 3.58 -16.29
CA HIS A 19 18.35 3.66 -17.69
C HIS A 19 17.70 2.59 -18.57
N MET A 20 17.31 1.45 -17.99
CA MET A 20 16.61 0.38 -18.71
C MET A 20 15.10 0.63 -18.85
N LEU A 21 14.55 1.62 -18.14
CA LEU A 21 13.11 1.82 -18.04
C LEU A 21 12.45 2.11 -19.40
N ASP A 22 13.06 2.95 -20.23
CA ASP A 22 12.46 3.30 -21.54
C ASP A 22 12.28 2.06 -22.42
N ILE A 23 13.26 1.15 -22.41
CA ILE A 23 13.21 -0.13 -23.15
C ILE A 23 12.12 -1.04 -22.57
N GLU A 24 12.02 -1.09 -21.25
CA GLU A 24 11.02 -1.91 -20.54
C GLU A 24 9.59 -1.41 -20.79
N LEU A 25 9.39 -0.08 -20.92
CA LEU A 25 8.08 0.50 -21.22
C LEU A 25 7.62 0.21 -22.66
N GLU A 26 8.54 0.14 -23.62
CA GLU A 26 8.22 -0.25 -24.99
C GLU A 26 7.86 -1.74 -25.11
N ARG A 27 8.49 -2.60 -24.28
CA ARG A 27 8.30 -4.05 -24.29
C ARG A 27 8.26 -4.61 -22.87
N PRO A 28 7.12 -4.49 -22.16
CA PRO A 28 7.03 -4.97 -20.80
C PRO A 28 7.21 -6.48 -20.70
N GLY A 29 8.12 -6.91 -19.83
CA GLY A 29 8.33 -8.32 -19.43
C GLY A 29 7.23 -8.92 -18.54
N GLY A 30 6.15 -8.18 -18.26
CA GLY A 30 5.02 -8.63 -17.45
C GLY A 30 5.24 -8.44 -15.95
N ILE A 31 5.08 -9.51 -15.16
CA ILE A 31 5.18 -9.46 -13.70
C ILE A 31 6.53 -8.87 -13.20
N PRO A 32 7.70 -9.27 -13.75
CA PRO A 32 8.98 -8.70 -13.32
C PRO A 32 9.06 -7.18 -13.52
N SER A 33 8.46 -6.65 -14.59
CA SER A 33 8.41 -5.21 -14.87
C SER A 33 7.56 -4.47 -13.84
N VAL A 34 6.42 -5.05 -13.44
CA VAL A 34 5.58 -4.51 -12.36
C VAL A 34 6.39 -4.44 -11.06
N GLN A 35 7.06 -5.53 -10.69
CA GLN A 35 7.90 -5.57 -9.49
C GLN A 35 9.04 -4.56 -9.55
N ALA A 36 9.74 -4.47 -10.68
CA ALA A 36 10.83 -3.52 -10.90
C ALA A 36 10.34 -2.07 -10.79
N LEU A 37 9.18 -1.73 -11.35
CA LEU A 37 8.58 -0.41 -11.26
C LEU A 37 8.19 -0.04 -9.82
N LEU A 38 7.63 -0.99 -9.04
CA LEU A 38 7.34 -0.75 -7.62
C LEU A 38 8.62 -0.47 -6.82
N LEU A 39 9.64 -1.31 -6.98
CA LEU A 39 10.94 -1.12 -6.31
C LEU A 39 11.61 0.19 -6.72
N LEU A 40 11.55 0.53 -8.00
CA LEU A 40 12.09 1.78 -8.50
C LEU A 40 11.32 2.98 -7.96
N GLY A 41 10.00 2.85 -7.80
CA GLY A 41 9.15 3.81 -7.09
C GLY A 41 9.63 4.08 -5.67
N ASP A 42 9.86 3.01 -4.89
CA ASP A 42 10.36 3.10 -3.51
C ASP A 42 11.75 3.76 -3.44
N LEU A 43 12.67 3.35 -4.33
CA LEU A 43 14.01 3.90 -4.40
C LEU A 43 14.01 5.40 -4.72
N GLU A 44 13.14 5.87 -5.61
CA GLU A 44 13.00 7.29 -5.90
C GLU A 44 12.45 8.08 -4.71
N CYS A 45 11.43 7.56 -4.02
CA CYS A 45 10.94 8.14 -2.77
C CYS A 45 12.03 8.18 -1.70
N GLY A 46 12.80 7.10 -1.53
CA GLY A 46 13.87 6.98 -0.55
C GLY A 46 15.00 8.00 -0.71
N VAL A 47 15.20 8.54 -1.91
CA VAL A 47 16.17 9.61 -2.19
C VAL A 47 15.54 11.01 -2.25
N GLY A 48 14.25 11.13 -1.92
CA GLY A 48 13.48 12.38 -1.84
C GLY A 48 12.88 12.84 -3.17
N ARG A 49 12.74 11.95 -4.16
CA ARG A 49 12.12 12.23 -5.47
C ARG A 49 10.70 11.67 -5.52
N ASP A 50 9.87 12.09 -4.58
CA ASP A 50 8.51 11.60 -4.35
C ASP A 50 7.62 11.64 -5.59
N ASN A 51 7.73 12.70 -6.40
CA ASN A 51 7.01 12.82 -7.67
C ASN A 51 7.36 11.69 -8.63
N THR A 52 8.65 11.40 -8.80
CA THR A 52 9.13 10.36 -9.68
C THR A 52 8.75 8.98 -9.14
N GLY A 53 8.88 8.77 -7.83
CA GLY A 53 8.49 7.53 -7.18
C GLY A 53 7.00 7.21 -7.36
N TRP A 54 6.14 8.21 -7.17
CA TRP A 54 4.70 8.07 -7.42
C TRP A 54 4.38 7.75 -8.88
N MET A 55 5.08 8.38 -9.84
CA MET A 55 4.89 8.09 -11.27
C MET A 55 5.25 6.64 -11.60
N TYR A 56 6.36 6.11 -11.08
CA TYR A 56 6.76 4.71 -11.28
C TYR A 56 5.78 3.74 -10.63
N SER A 57 5.31 4.00 -9.41
CA SER A 57 4.24 3.21 -8.79
C SER A 57 2.96 3.23 -9.64
N GLY A 58 2.60 4.39 -10.22
CA GLY A 58 1.45 4.50 -11.11
C GLY A 58 1.63 3.74 -12.44
N MET A 59 2.85 3.65 -12.97
CA MET A 59 3.15 2.80 -14.14
C MET A 59 2.99 1.32 -13.78
N ALA A 60 3.50 0.90 -12.62
CA ALA A 60 3.35 -0.46 -12.11
C ALA A 60 1.86 -0.86 -12.01
N ASN A 61 1.04 0.02 -11.41
CA ASN A 61 -0.40 -0.21 -11.26
C ASN A 61 -1.09 -0.40 -12.62
N ARG A 62 -0.80 0.46 -13.60
CA ARG A 62 -1.39 0.33 -14.96
C ARG A 62 -0.98 -0.97 -15.62
N LEU A 63 0.30 -1.34 -15.54
CA LEU A 63 0.80 -2.58 -16.13
C LEU A 63 0.22 -3.82 -15.44
N ALA A 64 0.04 -3.78 -14.11
CA ALA A 64 -0.60 -4.86 -13.36
C ALA A 64 -2.04 -5.11 -13.83
N PHE A 65 -2.79 -4.04 -14.13
CA PHE A 65 -4.12 -4.14 -14.71
C PHE A 65 -4.09 -4.65 -16.15
N ASP A 66 -3.18 -4.16 -16.99
CA ASP A 66 -3.01 -4.55 -18.39
C ASP A 66 -2.77 -6.06 -18.55
N ILE A 67 -1.92 -6.65 -17.69
CA ILE A 67 -1.65 -8.10 -17.68
C ILE A 67 -2.65 -8.92 -16.84
N GLY A 68 -3.74 -8.29 -16.39
CA GLY A 68 -4.86 -8.94 -15.71
C GLY A 68 -4.58 -9.44 -14.30
N LEU A 69 -3.63 -8.86 -13.54
CA LEU A 69 -3.33 -9.32 -12.17
C LEU A 69 -4.49 -9.11 -11.19
N HIS A 70 -5.39 -8.19 -11.50
CA HIS A 70 -6.57 -7.87 -10.71
C HIS A 70 -7.71 -8.90 -10.82
N LEU A 71 -7.64 -9.80 -11.81
CA LEU A 71 -8.66 -10.81 -12.13
C LEU A 71 -8.34 -12.16 -11.47
N ASP A 72 -9.39 -12.86 -11.04
CA ASP A 72 -9.28 -14.24 -10.59
C ASP A 72 -8.97 -15.23 -11.74
N CYS A 73 -7.81 -15.88 -11.67
CA CYS A 73 -7.31 -16.81 -12.70
C CYS A 73 -7.11 -18.25 -12.19
N THR A 74 -7.67 -18.59 -11.01
CA THR A 74 -7.38 -19.84 -10.28
C THR A 74 -7.64 -21.15 -11.05
N SER A 75 -8.42 -21.14 -12.13
CA SER A 75 -8.77 -22.35 -12.89
C SER A 75 -7.77 -22.75 -13.97
N ASN A 76 -6.86 -21.87 -14.39
CA ASN A 76 -6.09 -22.06 -15.65
C ASN A 76 -4.56 -22.07 -15.50
N ILE A 77 -4.03 -21.87 -14.29
CA ILE A 77 -2.57 -21.73 -14.06
C ILE A 77 -2.12 -22.52 -12.83
N SER A 78 -0.80 -22.69 -12.66
CA SER A 78 -0.25 -23.39 -11.51
C SER A 78 -0.56 -22.65 -10.19
N GLU A 79 -0.57 -23.40 -9.07
CA GLU A 79 -0.73 -22.80 -7.74
C GLU A 79 0.39 -21.79 -7.43
N GLN A 80 1.61 -22.08 -7.89
CA GLN A 80 2.75 -21.17 -7.71
C GLN A 80 2.55 -19.87 -8.49
N ASP A 81 2.13 -19.93 -9.75
CA ASP A 81 1.87 -18.73 -10.55
C ASP A 81 0.72 -17.91 -9.99
N THR A 82 -0.32 -18.59 -9.49
CA THR A 82 -1.43 -17.94 -8.77
C THR A 82 -0.93 -17.17 -7.56
N LYS A 83 -0.06 -17.76 -6.74
CA LYS A 83 0.53 -17.10 -5.57
C LYS A 83 1.35 -15.87 -5.98
N ILE A 84 2.20 -15.98 -7.00
CA ILE A 84 3.02 -14.87 -7.48
C ILE A 84 2.15 -13.72 -7.99
N ARG A 85 1.14 -14.01 -8.82
CA ARG A 85 0.18 -13.00 -9.32
C ARG A 85 -0.50 -12.28 -8.16
N ASN A 86 -1.01 -13.03 -7.19
CA ASN A 86 -1.69 -12.50 -6.03
C ASN A 86 -0.77 -11.61 -5.18
N MET A 87 0.46 -12.06 -4.92
CA MET A 87 1.45 -11.28 -4.16
C MET A 87 1.78 -9.96 -4.85
N VAL A 88 1.97 -9.97 -6.18
CA VAL A 88 2.32 -8.76 -6.92
C VAL A 88 1.13 -7.80 -7.01
N MET A 89 -0.09 -8.31 -7.19
CA MET A 89 -1.29 -7.46 -7.13
C MET A 89 -1.46 -6.82 -5.75
N GLN A 90 -1.28 -7.59 -4.67
CA GLN A 90 -1.33 -7.07 -3.30
C GLN A 90 -0.23 -6.04 -3.05
N ALA A 91 0.99 -6.25 -3.56
CA ALA A 91 2.05 -5.25 -3.48
C ALA A 91 1.66 -3.94 -4.19
N CYS A 92 1.03 -4.00 -5.36
CA CYS A 92 0.53 -2.82 -6.07
C CYS A 92 -0.51 -2.07 -5.22
N VAL A 93 -1.47 -2.79 -4.63
CA VAL A 93 -2.47 -2.19 -3.73
C VAL A 93 -1.78 -1.49 -2.56
N ILE A 94 -0.92 -2.20 -1.83
CA ILE A 94 -0.18 -1.65 -0.68
C ILE A 94 0.58 -0.37 -1.06
N TYR A 95 1.33 -0.38 -2.16
CA TYR A 95 2.09 0.78 -2.63
C TYR A 95 1.20 1.96 -3.02
N ASP A 96 0.07 1.70 -3.69
CA ASP A 96 -0.92 2.72 -4.01
C ASP A 96 -1.48 3.38 -2.74
N ARG A 97 -1.80 2.59 -1.70
CA ARG A 97 -2.23 3.09 -0.38
C ARG A 97 -1.13 3.89 0.32
N TYR A 98 0.10 3.37 0.33
CA TYR A 98 1.25 4.03 0.95
C TYR A 98 1.49 5.41 0.35
N TRP A 99 1.69 5.47 -0.97
CA TRP A 99 2.03 6.73 -1.62
C TRP A 99 0.84 7.67 -1.71
N GLY A 100 -0.39 7.16 -1.82
CA GLY A 100 -1.59 7.97 -1.70
C GLY A 100 -1.69 8.64 -0.34
N LEU A 101 -1.52 7.88 0.74
CA LEU A 101 -1.60 8.39 2.11
C LEU A 101 -0.48 9.38 2.44
N PHE A 102 0.77 9.01 2.14
CA PHE A 102 1.97 9.78 2.50
C PHE A 102 2.15 11.03 1.67
N LEU A 103 1.88 10.95 0.37
CA LEU A 103 2.04 12.09 -0.54
C LEU A 103 0.76 12.92 -0.65
N GLY A 104 -0.34 12.48 -0.01
CA GLY A 104 -1.64 13.14 -0.09
C GLY A 104 -2.23 13.12 -1.50
N ARG A 105 -2.08 11.99 -2.19
CA ARG A 105 -2.51 11.81 -3.59
C ARG A 105 -3.70 10.86 -3.68
N PRO A 106 -4.56 11.00 -4.71
CA PRO A 106 -5.61 10.05 -4.97
C PRO A 106 -5.07 8.64 -5.22
N LEU A 107 -5.85 7.65 -4.80
CA LEU A 107 -5.58 6.24 -5.06
C LEU A 107 -5.87 5.89 -6.52
N ALA A 108 -4.99 5.14 -7.16
CA ALA A 108 -5.21 4.66 -8.53
C ALA A 108 -6.04 3.37 -8.56
N ILE A 109 -5.95 2.54 -7.51
CA ILE A 109 -6.59 1.23 -7.45
C ILE A 109 -7.77 1.30 -6.49
N LYS A 110 -9.01 1.11 -6.97
CA LYS A 110 -10.17 1.00 -6.08
C LYS A 110 -10.26 -0.42 -5.54
N SER A 111 -10.63 -0.58 -4.26
CA SER A 111 -10.71 -1.91 -3.65
C SER A 111 -11.77 -2.82 -4.31
N GLN A 112 -12.77 -2.26 -4.99
CA GLN A 112 -13.76 -3.02 -5.76
C GLN A 112 -13.22 -3.57 -7.09
N ASP A 113 -12.13 -3.01 -7.62
CA ASP A 113 -11.57 -3.37 -8.93
C ASP A 113 -10.57 -4.54 -8.82
N VAL A 114 -10.30 -5.00 -7.59
CA VAL A 114 -9.40 -6.12 -7.30
C VAL A 114 -10.23 -7.20 -6.63
N ASP A 115 -10.29 -8.38 -7.24
CA ASP A 115 -10.96 -9.52 -6.62
C ASP A 115 -10.34 -9.75 -5.24
N SER A 116 -11.16 -9.80 -4.18
CA SER A 116 -10.67 -9.73 -2.79
C SER A 116 -9.75 -10.91 -2.43
N LEU A 117 -8.46 -10.78 -2.71
CA LEU A 117 -7.45 -11.80 -2.44
C LEU A 117 -7.21 -11.99 -0.94
N SER A 118 -7.50 -10.96 -0.13
CA SER A 118 -7.54 -11.02 1.33
C SER A 118 -8.52 -12.09 1.85
N SER A 119 -9.60 -12.34 1.10
CA SER A 119 -10.65 -13.28 1.49
C SER A 119 -10.16 -14.73 1.51
N ARG A 120 -9.22 -15.12 0.63
CA ARG A 120 -8.88 -16.53 0.41
C ARG A 120 -7.88 -17.13 1.40
N PHE A 121 -6.88 -16.37 1.85
CA PHE A 121 -5.91 -16.89 2.82
C PHE A 121 -6.51 -17.06 4.22
N SER A 122 -7.27 -16.07 4.70
CA SER A 122 -8.03 -16.16 5.94
C SER A 122 -9.13 -17.22 5.90
N GLN A 123 -9.78 -17.43 4.75
CA GLN A 123 -10.76 -18.52 4.56
C GLN A 123 -10.11 -19.91 4.60
N LEU A 124 -8.93 -20.09 4.03
CA LEU A 124 -8.19 -21.37 4.13
C LEU A 124 -7.85 -21.72 5.58
N VAL A 125 -7.46 -20.73 6.39
CA VAL A 125 -7.25 -20.88 7.84
C VAL A 125 -8.56 -21.17 8.58
N SER A 126 -9.68 -20.54 8.18
CA SER A 126 -11.01 -20.78 8.76
C SER A 126 -11.60 -22.16 8.44
N LEU A 127 -11.15 -22.82 7.37
CA LEU A 127 -11.67 -24.12 6.92
C LEU A 127 -11.02 -25.32 7.63
N GLY A 128 -10.14 -25.09 8.62
CA GLY A 128 -9.59 -26.16 9.46
C GLY A 128 -8.71 -27.16 8.71
N LEU A 129 -8.26 -26.83 7.50
CA LEU A 129 -7.18 -27.54 6.84
C LEU A 129 -5.89 -27.21 7.60
N ASP A 130 -5.01 -28.20 7.81
CA ASP A 130 -3.69 -28.01 8.41
C ASP A 130 -2.86 -27.03 7.56
N ALA A 131 -3.10 -25.74 7.78
CA ALA A 131 -2.35 -24.68 7.14
C ALA A 131 -0.91 -24.85 7.63
N PRO A 132 0.07 -25.00 6.72
CA PRO A 132 1.47 -25.01 7.13
C PRO A 132 1.71 -23.75 7.96
N LYS A 133 2.30 -23.89 9.16
CA LYS A 133 2.62 -22.75 10.03
C LYS A 133 3.22 -21.65 9.16
N LEU A 134 2.48 -20.55 8.98
CA LEU A 134 2.98 -19.44 8.20
C LEU A 134 4.25 -18.92 8.88
N ASP A 135 5.24 -18.55 8.07
CA ASP A 135 6.37 -17.79 8.57
C ASP A 135 5.85 -16.48 9.18
N LEU A 136 6.43 -16.08 10.32
CA LEU A 136 6.03 -14.86 11.04
C LEU A 136 6.04 -13.64 10.12
N THR A 137 6.99 -13.60 9.17
CA THR A 137 7.09 -12.52 8.17
C THR A 137 5.83 -12.44 7.31
N THR A 138 5.32 -13.57 6.83
CA THR A 138 4.12 -13.61 5.98
C THR A 138 2.91 -13.09 6.73
N GLU A 139 2.72 -13.52 7.98
CA GLU A 139 1.60 -13.06 8.81
C GLU A 139 1.68 -11.56 9.10
N ILE A 140 2.89 -11.02 9.31
CA ILE A 140 3.09 -9.57 9.47
C ILE A 140 2.65 -8.83 8.21
N TYR A 141 2.96 -9.34 7.01
CA TYR A 141 2.52 -8.72 5.76
C TYR A 141 1.01 -8.82 5.55
N GLU A 142 0.37 -9.91 5.97
CA GLU A 142 -1.10 -10.01 5.97
C GLU A 142 -1.74 -8.93 6.86
N GLN A 143 -1.20 -8.74 8.07
CA GLN A 143 -1.64 -7.66 8.96
C GLN A 143 -1.37 -6.28 8.36
N LEU A 144 -0.24 -6.10 7.67
CA LEU A 144 0.08 -4.85 6.99
C LEU A 144 -0.91 -4.53 5.86
N ILE A 145 -1.32 -5.54 5.07
CA ILE A 145 -2.34 -5.38 4.02
C ILE A 145 -3.65 -4.87 4.64
N GLU A 146 -4.12 -5.51 5.71
CA GLU A 146 -5.35 -5.11 6.39
C GLU A 146 -5.27 -3.67 6.92
N LEU A 147 -4.13 -3.31 7.54
CA LEU A 147 -3.88 -1.94 8.00
C LEU A 147 -3.93 -0.93 6.85
N MET A 148 -3.29 -1.25 5.72
CA MET A 148 -3.20 -0.33 4.58
C MET A 148 -4.53 -0.18 3.83
N GLU A 149 -5.41 -1.18 3.85
CA GLU A 149 -6.79 -1.03 3.37
C GLU A 149 -7.58 -0.03 4.22
N ILE A 150 -7.48 -0.13 5.56
CA ILE A 150 -8.11 0.86 6.46
C ILE A 150 -7.50 2.25 6.22
N ALA A 151 -6.17 2.33 6.10
CA ALA A 151 -5.47 3.58 5.86
C ALA A 151 -5.84 4.24 4.52
N GLY A 152 -6.17 3.44 3.50
CA GLY A 152 -6.66 3.90 2.21
C GLY A 152 -7.92 4.77 2.30
N LEU A 153 -8.81 4.47 3.25
CA LEU A 153 -10.04 5.21 3.45
C LEU A 153 -9.79 6.67 3.87
N ILE A 154 -8.64 6.95 4.51
CA ILE A 154 -8.23 8.31 4.91
C ILE A 154 -8.05 9.21 3.69
N VAL A 155 -7.51 8.66 2.59
CA VAL A 155 -7.33 9.41 1.34
C VAL A 155 -8.68 9.87 0.79
N GLY A 156 -9.68 9.00 0.81
CA GLY A 156 -11.05 9.33 0.36
C GLY A 156 -11.71 10.45 1.16
N ILE A 157 -11.50 10.51 2.48
CA ILE A 157 -12.01 11.62 3.31
C ILE A 157 -11.41 12.96 2.86
N ARG A 158 -10.10 12.99 2.56
CA ARG A 158 -9.39 14.20 2.12
C ARG A 158 -9.88 14.70 0.76
N ASP A 159 -10.18 13.79 -0.16
CA ASP A 159 -10.71 14.14 -1.49
C ASP A 159 -12.10 14.77 -1.38
N LEU A 160 -12.97 14.22 -0.52
CA LEU A 160 -14.30 14.78 -0.25
C LEU A 160 -14.23 16.15 0.42
N THR A 161 -13.39 16.32 1.43
CA THR A 161 -13.20 17.63 2.09
C THR A 161 -12.64 18.68 1.13
N SER A 162 -11.70 18.31 0.27
CA SER A 162 -11.14 19.21 -0.73
C SER A 162 -12.17 19.61 -1.79
N SER A 163 -13.00 18.66 -2.23
CA SER A 163 -14.08 18.90 -3.19
C SER A 163 -15.16 19.82 -2.62
N ASN A 164 -15.57 19.61 -1.36
CA ASN A 164 -16.57 20.44 -0.70
C ASN A 164 -16.07 21.89 -0.53
N LYS A 165 -14.81 22.09 -0.15
CA LYS A 165 -14.20 23.44 -0.08
C LYS A 165 -14.18 24.18 -1.42
N ALA A 166 -13.98 23.46 -2.53
CA ALA A 166 -14.04 24.06 -3.86
C ALA A 166 -15.47 24.47 -4.26
N VAL A 167 -16.49 23.72 -3.83
CA VAL A 167 -17.92 24.04 -4.06
C VAL A 167 -18.38 25.18 -3.16
N GLU A 168 -17.89 25.27 -1.92
CA GLU A 168 -18.18 26.37 -0.99
C GLU A 168 -17.69 27.73 -1.50
N GLN A 169 -16.55 27.79 -2.18
CA GLN A 169 -16.08 29.00 -2.87
C GLN A 169 -17.07 29.48 -3.96
N ASN A 170 -17.94 28.59 -4.45
CA ASN A 170 -18.97 28.88 -5.44
C ASN A 170 -20.37 29.18 -4.84
N GLY A 171 -20.49 29.32 -3.50
CA GLY A 171 -21.61 30.04 -2.88
C GLY A 171 -22.80 29.20 -2.36
N MET A 172 -22.57 28.05 -1.71
CA MET A 172 -23.64 27.28 -1.06
C MET A 172 -23.34 26.99 0.43
N TYR A 173 -24.28 27.34 1.32
CA TYR A 173 -24.20 27.24 2.79
C TYR A 173 -24.35 25.79 3.32
N ALA A 174 -23.41 24.90 3.03
CA ALA A 174 -23.45 23.49 3.50
C ALA A 174 -22.39 23.16 4.57
N THR A 175 -21.87 24.16 5.28
CA THR A 175 -20.63 24.05 6.07
C THR A 175 -20.74 23.10 7.26
N ASN A 176 -21.85 23.10 8.01
CA ASN A 176 -21.91 22.37 9.28
C ASN A 176 -22.09 20.86 9.10
N GLU A 177 -22.93 20.43 8.15
CA GLU A 177 -23.21 19.01 7.94
C GLU A 177 -22.02 18.27 7.30
N ALA A 178 -21.30 18.94 6.39
CA ALA A 178 -20.14 18.36 5.71
C ALA A 178 -18.92 18.21 6.64
N GLU A 179 -18.67 19.21 7.49
CA GLU A 179 -17.62 19.14 8.52
C GLU A 179 -17.95 18.11 9.61
N GLU A 180 -19.21 18.06 10.07
CA GLU A 180 -19.67 17.08 11.05
C GLU A 180 -19.55 15.65 10.50
N ASN A 181 -19.94 15.41 9.25
CA ASN A 181 -19.80 14.11 8.60
C ASN A 181 -18.32 13.70 8.47
N SER A 182 -17.44 14.63 8.10
CA SER A 182 -15.99 14.37 8.03
C SER A 182 -15.41 13.99 9.40
N TYR A 183 -15.82 14.68 10.46
CA TYR A 183 -15.39 14.39 11.82
C TYR A 183 -15.90 13.02 12.31
N LEU A 184 -17.15 12.65 11.99
CA LEU A 184 -17.69 11.32 12.30
C LEU A 184 -16.93 10.21 11.57
N GLN A 185 -16.54 10.43 10.31
CA GLN A 185 -15.72 9.48 9.55
C GLN A 185 -14.34 9.28 10.19
N VAL A 186 -13.72 10.36 10.68
CA VAL A 186 -12.44 10.27 11.41
C VAL A 186 -12.57 9.46 12.68
N ILE A 187 -13.59 9.71 13.50
CA ILE A 187 -13.85 8.91 14.71
C ILE A 187 -14.07 7.44 14.36
N ASN A 188 -14.79 7.17 13.27
CA ASN A 188 -15.02 5.81 12.82
C ASN A 188 -13.71 5.11 12.42
N LEU A 189 -12.86 5.76 11.63
CA LEU A 189 -11.55 5.22 11.24
C LEU A 189 -10.60 5.06 12.44
N ASP A 190 -10.61 6.00 13.38
CA ASP A 190 -9.83 5.91 14.62
C ASP A 190 -10.22 4.63 15.40
N LYS A 191 -11.53 4.39 15.56
CA LYS A 191 -12.03 3.15 16.18
C LYS A 191 -11.62 1.91 15.40
N GLN A 192 -11.69 1.92 14.06
CA GLN A 192 -11.26 0.79 13.23
C GLN A 192 -9.77 0.49 13.41
N LEU A 193 -8.91 1.51 13.36
CA LEU A 193 -7.46 1.38 13.56
C LEU A 193 -7.13 0.86 14.97
N GLN A 194 -7.76 1.42 16.03
CA GLN A 194 -7.57 0.92 17.39
C GLN A 194 -8.03 -0.53 17.55
N ASN A 195 -9.16 -0.90 16.96
CA ASN A 195 -9.67 -2.27 17.01
C ASN A 195 -8.77 -3.24 16.25
N TRP A 196 -8.24 -2.84 15.08
CA TRP A 196 -7.24 -3.60 14.35
C TRP A 196 -5.99 -3.85 15.23
N TYR A 197 -5.44 -2.79 15.84
CA TYR A 197 -4.24 -2.91 16.67
C TYR A 197 -4.44 -3.82 17.89
N ARG A 198 -5.62 -3.76 18.54
CA ARG A 198 -5.99 -4.63 19.67
C ARG A 198 -6.15 -6.11 19.27
N ARG A 199 -6.49 -6.39 18.01
CA ARG A 199 -6.69 -7.76 17.50
C ARG A 199 -5.38 -8.44 17.05
N LEU A 200 -4.26 -7.72 17.05
CA LEU A 200 -2.98 -8.31 16.66
C LEU A 200 -2.66 -9.56 17.50
N PRO A 201 -2.21 -10.67 16.88
CA PRO A 201 -1.82 -11.88 17.61
C PRO A 201 -0.73 -11.62 18.64
N ASP A 202 -0.69 -12.40 19.73
CA ASP A 202 0.20 -12.14 20.86
C ASP A 202 1.68 -11.96 20.48
N ARG A 203 2.17 -12.78 19.52
CA ARG A 203 3.53 -12.73 18.97
C ARG A 203 3.85 -11.46 18.16
N MET A 204 2.84 -10.74 17.68
CA MET A 204 2.96 -9.48 16.93
C MET A 204 2.66 -8.24 17.79
N THR A 205 2.20 -8.42 19.02
CA THR A 205 1.98 -7.29 19.93
C THR A 205 3.30 -6.64 20.36
N TRP A 206 3.29 -5.31 20.59
CA TRP A 206 4.46 -4.59 21.07
C TRP A 206 4.77 -4.92 22.54
N LYS A 207 5.59 -5.95 22.75
CA LYS A 207 6.05 -6.42 24.07
C LYS A 207 7.58 -6.53 24.12
N PRO A 208 8.22 -6.31 25.29
CA PRO A 208 9.67 -6.47 25.44
C PRO A 208 10.18 -7.87 25.06
N SER A 209 9.36 -8.91 25.21
CA SER A 209 9.69 -10.28 24.76
C SER A 209 9.78 -10.37 23.25
N ASN A 210 8.80 -9.81 22.54
CA ASN A 210 8.70 -9.89 21.08
C ASN A 210 9.76 -9.02 20.42
N VAL A 211 9.95 -7.79 20.90
CA VAL A 211 10.91 -6.81 20.35
C VAL A 211 12.34 -7.35 20.31
N LYS A 212 12.74 -8.20 21.27
CA LYS A 212 14.10 -8.76 21.34
C LYS A 212 14.43 -9.68 20.17
N THR A 213 13.45 -10.36 19.60
CA THR A 213 13.63 -11.38 18.54
C THR A 213 12.86 -11.04 17.27
N ALA A 214 12.24 -9.86 17.22
CA ALA A 214 11.37 -9.46 16.14
C ALA A 214 12.15 -9.19 14.84
N PRO A 215 11.62 -9.60 13.67
CA PRO A 215 12.19 -9.21 12.38
C PRO A 215 11.95 -7.73 12.10
N TYR A 216 12.66 -7.16 11.11
CA TYR A 216 12.48 -5.76 10.70
C TYR A 216 11.03 -5.42 10.32
N SER A 217 10.33 -6.34 9.66
CA SER A 217 8.93 -6.18 9.27
C SER A 217 7.99 -5.91 10.44
N PHE A 218 8.28 -6.44 11.62
CA PHE A 218 7.50 -6.16 12.84
C PHE A 218 7.55 -4.67 13.18
N PHE A 219 8.74 -4.07 13.14
CA PHE A 219 8.90 -2.66 13.46
C PHE A 219 8.22 -1.77 12.41
N LEU A 220 8.30 -2.15 11.13
CA LEU A 220 7.59 -1.45 10.06
C LEU A 220 6.07 -1.49 10.25
N LEU A 221 5.49 -2.63 10.65
CA LEU A 221 4.06 -2.75 10.91
C LEU A 221 3.60 -1.76 12.00
N HIS A 222 4.31 -1.72 13.13
CA HIS A 222 4.00 -0.84 14.27
C HIS A 222 4.24 0.63 13.92
N GLN A 223 5.34 0.93 13.22
CA GLN A 223 5.59 2.27 12.68
C GLN A 223 4.44 2.71 11.78
N GLN A 224 3.99 1.84 10.88
CA GLN A 224 2.95 2.17 9.93
C GLN A 224 1.61 2.46 10.60
N TYR A 225 1.27 1.70 11.64
CA TYR A 225 0.09 1.97 12.46
C TYR A 225 0.13 3.38 13.05
N HIS A 226 1.24 3.74 13.71
CA HIS A 226 1.37 5.05 14.35
C HIS A 226 1.40 6.20 13.34
N VAL A 227 2.07 6.03 12.20
CA VAL A 227 2.07 7.06 11.14
C VAL A 227 0.66 7.25 10.58
N THR A 228 -0.10 6.16 10.39
CA THR A 228 -1.49 6.23 9.94
C THR A 228 -2.37 6.99 10.94
N MET A 229 -2.22 6.73 12.23
CA MET A 229 -2.93 7.47 13.29
C MET A 229 -2.59 8.97 13.27
N ILE A 230 -1.32 9.32 13.12
CA ILE A 230 -0.90 10.73 13.00
C ILE A 230 -1.54 11.38 11.77
N LEU A 231 -1.52 10.71 10.62
CA LEU A 231 -2.06 11.24 9.37
C LEU A 231 -3.58 11.33 9.37
N LEU A 232 -4.26 10.47 10.13
CA LEU A 232 -5.70 10.56 10.38
C LEU A 232 -6.04 11.81 11.18
N HIS A 233 -5.29 12.15 12.23
CA HIS A 233 -5.62 13.29 13.10
C HIS A 233 -5.02 14.63 12.64
N ARG A 234 -4.00 14.61 11.76
CA ARG A 234 -3.27 15.80 11.31
C ARG A 234 -4.15 16.96 10.82
N PRO A 235 -5.25 16.78 10.06
CA PRO A 235 -6.09 17.90 9.64
C PRO A 235 -6.80 18.65 10.78
N TRP A 236 -6.84 18.08 12.00
CA TRP A 236 -7.56 18.61 13.17
C TRP A 236 -6.63 19.06 14.32
N ALA A 237 -5.32 19.04 14.10
CA ALA A 237 -4.30 19.51 15.05
C ALA A 237 -3.81 20.92 14.68
#